data_AF-A0A840YFW3-F1
#
_entry.id   AF-A0A840YFW3-F1
#
_cell.length_a   1.000
_cell.length_b   1.000
_cell.length_c   1.000
_cell.angle_alpha   90.00
_cell.angle_beta   90.00
_cell.angle_gamma   90.00
#
_symmetry.space_group_name_H-M   'P 1'
#
loop_
_entity.id
_entity.type
_entity.pdbx_description
1 polymer ?
#
loop_
_entity_poly.entity_id
_entity_poly.type
_entity_poly.pdbx_seq_one_letter_code
_entity_poly.pdbx_strand_id
1 'polypeptide(L)'
;MRDTSPGDDHTANPAWTGAARFLEGRIPPGQTVIAPAAFEATTGALAPPDPAVLPDWAVVETAGAGALPGALLQRLLAETTPVYANEGYVVFARRPTFGLASLRNAAPVRALADAAASGSTPPSPPFAGPGAAEASAPGSALPPEAAIMPSAPPRAPEIPKATLPPEALALRVPPARQADPPAPPSMPPGMPEMPRIPVPPTPALKPEPPPSNAAAAPARGAAGWGGLPARIGPLLGEAAGRRVAAIGHSQDLAAAALPPSALISAEGPQLPPACFDLALVLAAAEPPARELAEAARLLRQGGLVLAIAENADSLGRRLAAALGRAPTTSGLSAAALRGAAQAAGLVPVRLEGHSLDTWRAQSDAPPAGLLPDAPAAALLEEAGEAAGPRHAAWLLLLARKN
;
A
#
# COMPACT_ATOMS: atom_id res chain seq x y z
N MET A 1 -10.13 -39.16 33.99
CA MET A 1 -9.10 -38.70 33.05
C MET A 1 -9.75 -38.53 31.70
N ARG A 2 -9.96 -37.30 31.25
CA ARG A 2 -10.45 -37.01 29.90
C ARG A 2 -9.22 -36.85 29.01
N ASP A 3 -9.03 -37.79 28.08
CA ASP A 3 -8.16 -37.60 26.93
C ASP A 3 -8.81 -36.55 26.03
N THR A 4 -8.47 -35.28 26.23
CA THR A 4 -8.66 -34.26 25.21
C THR A 4 -7.51 -34.41 24.23
N SER A 5 -7.81 -34.95 23.06
CA SER A 5 -6.87 -35.01 21.93
C SER A 5 -6.30 -33.60 21.70
N PRO A 6 -4.97 -33.35 21.77
CA PRO A 6 -4.36 -32.02 21.82
C PRO A 6 -4.43 -31.18 20.52
N GLY A 7 -5.41 -31.41 19.65
CA GLY A 7 -5.44 -30.86 18.28
C GLY A 7 -6.50 -29.80 17.98
N ASP A 8 -7.63 -29.77 18.67
CA ASP A 8 -8.84 -29.20 18.04
C ASP A 8 -9.26 -27.77 18.47
N ASP A 9 -8.75 -27.20 19.57
CA ASP A 9 -9.30 -25.93 20.09
C ASP A 9 -8.57 -24.65 19.65
N HIS A 10 -7.48 -24.75 18.87
CA HIS A 10 -6.75 -23.55 18.43
C HIS A 10 -7.53 -22.71 17.42
N THR A 11 -8.44 -23.32 16.65
CA THR A 11 -9.28 -22.62 15.67
C THR A 11 -10.31 -21.67 16.32
N ALA A 12 -10.67 -21.91 17.59
CA ALA A 12 -11.52 -21.03 18.36
C ALA A 12 -10.79 -19.83 18.98
N ASN A 13 -9.44 -19.84 18.99
CA ASN A 13 -8.65 -18.76 19.56
C ASN A 13 -8.54 -17.58 18.57
N PRO A 14 -9.13 -16.40 18.87
CA PRO A 14 -9.11 -15.25 17.96
C PRO A 14 -7.70 -14.72 17.68
N ALA A 15 -6.76 -14.87 18.63
CA ALA A 15 -5.37 -14.46 18.42
C ALA A 15 -4.67 -15.35 17.40
N TRP A 16 -4.92 -16.67 17.44
CA TRP A 16 -4.40 -17.60 16.45
C TRP A 16 -5.01 -17.32 15.07
N THR A 17 -6.34 -17.18 14.99
CA THR A 17 -7.04 -16.90 13.73
C THR A 17 -6.57 -15.60 13.08
N GLY A 18 -6.34 -14.55 13.88
CA GLY A 18 -5.79 -13.28 13.41
C GLY A 18 -4.38 -13.43 12.82
N ALA A 19 -3.51 -14.17 13.49
CA ALA A 19 -2.15 -14.44 13.01
C ALA A 19 -2.14 -15.34 11.77
N ALA A 20 -2.98 -16.38 11.72
CA ALA A 20 -3.07 -17.30 10.58
C ALA A 20 -3.53 -16.57 9.32
N ARG A 21 -4.59 -15.75 9.44
CA ARG A 21 -5.09 -14.91 8.35
C ARG A 21 -4.07 -13.86 7.90
N PHE A 22 -3.22 -13.38 8.81
CA PHE A 22 -2.11 -12.50 8.44
C PHE A 22 -1.07 -13.25 7.62
N LEU A 23 -0.72 -14.49 7.95
CA LEU A 23 0.31 -15.27 7.24
C LEU A 23 -0.17 -15.77 5.86
N GLU A 24 -1.48 -16.00 5.71
CA GLU A 24 -2.09 -16.51 4.49
C GLU A 24 -1.71 -15.68 3.24
N GLY A 25 -1.03 -16.34 2.30
CA GLY A 25 -0.58 -15.75 1.03
C GLY A 25 0.56 -14.72 1.15
N ARG A 26 1.17 -14.53 2.32
CA ARG A 26 2.25 -13.54 2.53
C ARG A 26 3.66 -14.10 2.56
N ILE A 27 3.81 -15.41 2.76
CA ILE A 27 5.11 -16.09 2.77
C ILE A 27 5.40 -16.58 1.35
N PRO A 28 6.43 -16.03 0.66
CA PRO A 28 6.85 -16.54 -0.64
C PRO A 28 7.39 -17.98 -0.55
N PRO A 29 7.22 -18.80 -1.60
CA PRO A 29 7.74 -20.16 -1.62
C PRO A 29 9.27 -20.18 -1.48
N GLY A 30 9.78 -21.20 -0.79
CA GLY A 30 11.22 -21.40 -0.56
C GLY A 30 11.82 -20.57 0.58
N GLN A 31 11.01 -19.77 1.28
CA GLN A 31 11.46 -19.06 2.48
C GLN A 31 11.40 -19.96 3.72
N THR A 32 12.35 -19.76 4.62
CA THR A 32 12.45 -20.49 5.88
C THR A 32 11.48 -19.91 6.91
N VAL A 33 10.63 -20.76 7.49
CA VAL A 33 9.61 -20.38 8.46
C VAL A 33 9.77 -21.18 9.74
N ILE A 34 9.80 -20.47 10.87
CA ILE A 34 9.69 -21.07 12.20
C ILE A 34 8.38 -20.58 12.82
N ALA A 35 7.52 -21.48 13.26
CA ALA A 35 6.26 -21.16 13.91
C ALA A 35 5.85 -22.29 14.88
N PRO A 36 4.89 -22.04 15.80
CA PRO A 36 4.24 -23.11 16.53
C PRO A 36 3.60 -24.13 15.57
N ALA A 37 3.57 -25.41 15.95
CA ALA A 37 3.04 -26.50 15.12
C ALA A 37 1.61 -26.24 14.62
N ALA A 38 0.80 -25.51 15.41
CA ALA A 38 -0.55 -25.10 15.02
C ALA A 38 -0.63 -24.27 13.72
N PHE A 39 0.49 -23.70 13.22
CA PHE A 39 0.55 -22.94 11.98
C PHE A 39 1.02 -23.76 10.76
N GLU A 40 1.34 -25.04 10.91
CA GLU A 40 1.85 -25.89 9.82
C GLU A 40 0.88 -25.93 8.63
N ALA A 41 -0.43 -26.02 8.89
CA ALA A 41 -1.45 -26.00 7.84
C ALA A 41 -1.50 -24.66 7.05
N THR A 42 -1.12 -23.54 7.66
CA THR A 42 -1.16 -22.21 7.04
C THR A 42 0.16 -21.86 6.34
N THR A 43 1.28 -22.29 6.90
CA THR A 43 2.62 -21.87 6.48
C THR A 43 3.38 -22.94 5.69
N GLY A 44 2.88 -24.18 5.69
CA GLY A 44 3.56 -25.33 5.12
C GLY A 44 4.54 -25.97 6.10
N ALA A 45 5.50 -26.72 5.55
CA ALA A 45 6.49 -27.44 6.35
C ALA A 45 7.34 -26.47 7.19
N LEU A 46 7.35 -26.69 8.50
CA LEU A 46 8.06 -25.85 9.46
C LEU A 46 9.51 -26.33 9.63
N ALA A 47 10.44 -25.38 9.67
CA ALA A 47 11.83 -25.69 10.02
C ALA A 47 11.97 -25.81 11.55
N PRO A 48 12.79 -26.75 12.06
CA PRO A 48 13.13 -26.77 13.48
C PRO A 48 13.92 -25.50 13.84
N PRO A 49 13.77 -24.96 15.06
CA PRO A 49 14.49 -23.76 15.47
C PRO A 49 15.97 -24.06 15.68
N ASP A 50 16.82 -23.45 14.85
CA ASP A 50 18.28 -23.48 14.98
C ASP A 50 18.78 -22.09 15.43
N PRO A 51 19.44 -21.95 16.59
CA PRO A 51 19.96 -20.66 17.04
C PRO A 51 21.04 -20.06 16.12
N ALA A 52 21.71 -20.87 15.30
CA ALA A 52 22.71 -20.39 14.34
C ALA A 52 22.07 -19.73 13.11
N VAL A 53 20.88 -20.18 12.69
CA VAL A 53 20.24 -19.76 11.44
C VAL A 53 19.05 -18.84 11.73
N LEU A 54 19.10 -17.62 11.21
CA LEU A 54 17.99 -16.68 11.32
C LEU A 54 16.96 -16.98 10.21
N PRO A 55 15.69 -17.31 10.53
CA PRO A 55 14.68 -17.63 9.53
C PRO A 55 14.25 -16.38 8.75
N ASP A 56 13.64 -16.58 7.60
CA ASP A 56 13.02 -15.49 6.82
C ASP A 56 11.74 -14.98 7.51
N TRP A 57 10.97 -15.89 8.11
CA TRP A 57 9.78 -15.60 8.91
C TRP A 57 9.80 -16.34 10.24
N ALA A 58 9.36 -15.66 11.30
CA ALA A 58 9.15 -16.28 12.61
C ALA A 58 7.82 -15.87 13.21
N VAL A 59 7.04 -16.85 13.69
CA VAL A 59 5.85 -16.64 14.50
C VAL A 59 6.21 -17.00 15.94
N VAL A 60 6.09 -16.03 16.85
CA VAL A 60 6.44 -16.19 18.25
C VAL A 60 5.19 -16.04 19.09
N GLU A 61 4.85 -17.05 19.87
CA GLU A 61 3.79 -16.96 20.87
C GLU A 61 4.27 -16.11 22.05
N THR A 62 3.50 -15.09 22.43
CA THR A 62 3.87 -14.12 23.48
C THR A 62 3.94 -14.77 24.86
N ALA A 63 2.97 -15.63 25.18
CA ALA A 63 2.95 -16.40 26.43
C ALA A 63 3.94 -17.57 26.42
N GLY A 64 4.24 -18.11 25.24
CA GLY A 64 5.12 -19.26 25.00
C GLY A 64 6.55 -18.89 24.61
N ALA A 65 7.01 -17.66 24.88
CA ALA A 65 8.31 -17.16 24.40
C ALA A 65 9.51 -18.06 24.78
N GLY A 66 9.39 -18.83 25.87
CA GLY A 66 10.40 -19.80 26.29
C GLY A 66 10.56 -21.03 25.39
N ALA A 67 9.67 -21.24 24.41
CA ALA A 67 9.79 -22.33 23.44
C ALA A 67 10.90 -22.09 22.40
N LEU A 68 11.31 -20.83 22.18
CA LEU A 68 12.43 -20.49 21.31
C LEU A 68 13.72 -20.38 22.12
N PRO A 69 14.87 -20.82 21.56
CA PRO A 69 16.17 -20.55 22.18
C PRO A 69 16.35 -19.05 22.41
N GLY A 70 16.74 -18.64 23.62
CA GLY A 70 16.86 -17.23 23.98
C GLY A 70 17.78 -16.42 23.04
N ALA A 71 18.88 -17.04 22.58
CA ALA A 71 19.77 -16.44 21.58
C ALA A 71 19.08 -16.17 20.23
N LEU A 72 18.21 -17.08 19.77
CA LEU A 72 17.44 -16.90 18.55
C LEU A 72 16.41 -15.78 18.72
N LEU A 73 15.71 -15.73 19.85
CA LEU A 73 14.74 -14.67 20.14
C LEU A 73 15.38 -13.28 20.17
N GLN A 74 16.55 -13.15 20.83
CA GLN A 74 17.32 -11.90 20.84
C GLN A 74 17.73 -11.47 19.43
N ARG A 75 18.19 -12.41 18.60
CA ARG A 75 18.54 -12.13 17.20
C ARG A 75 17.32 -11.74 16.36
N LEU A 76 16.17 -12.40 16.55
CA LEU A 76 14.93 -11.98 15.89
C LEU A 76 14.58 -10.54 16.23
N LEU A 77 14.59 -10.18 17.52
CA LEU A 77 14.29 -8.80 17.96
C LEU A 77 15.27 -7.76 17.41
N ALA A 78 16.56 -8.11 17.28
CA ALA A 78 17.58 -7.22 16.77
C ALA A 78 17.56 -7.09 15.24
N GLU A 79 17.55 -8.22 14.53
CA GLU A 79 17.86 -8.34 13.10
C GLU A 79 16.61 -8.41 12.19
N THR A 80 15.40 -8.55 12.74
CA THR A 80 14.17 -8.65 11.94
C THR A 80 13.18 -7.52 12.24
N THR A 81 12.14 -7.43 11.41
CA THR A 81 11.05 -6.45 11.56
C THR A 81 9.78 -7.15 12.02
N PRO A 82 9.20 -6.79 13.18
CA PRO A 82 7.88 -7.27 13.55
C PRO A 82 6.83 -6.60 12.64
N VAL A 83 6.09 -7.41 11.89
CA VAL A 83 5.12 -6.95 10.88
C VAL A 83 3.67 -7.20 11.29
N TYR A 84 3.46 -8.05 12.30
CA TYR A 84 2.16 -8.28 12.92
C TYR A 84 2.35 -8.57 14.41
N ALA A 85 1.43 -8.07 15.24
CA ALA A 85 1.42 -8.32 16.67
C ALA A 85 -0.02 -8.27 17.17
N ASN A 86 -0.42 -9.28 17.93
CA ASN A 86 -1.64 -9.30 18.72
C ASN A 86 -1.35 -9.79 20.14
N GLU A 87 -2.38 -10.05 20.94
CA GLU A 87 -2.19 -10.46 22.34
C GLU A 87 -1.48 -11.81 22.50
N GLY A 88 -1.62 -12.73 21.53
CA GLY A 88 -1.05 -14.08 21.60
C GLY A 88 0.20 -14.30 20.75
N TYR A 89 0.42 -13.52 19.69
CA TYR A 89 1.45 -13.79 18.69
C TYR A 89 2.11 -12.53 18.15
N VAL A 90 3.40 -12.63 17.87
CA VAL A 90 4.19 -11.65 17.12
C VAL A 90 4.78 -12.35 15.90
N VAL A 91 4.59 -11.76 14.72
CA VAL A 91 5.19 -12.23 13.46
C VAL A 91 6.34 -11.31 13.08
N PHE A 92 7.50 -11.91 12.91
CA PHE A 92 8.72 -11.28 12.44
C PHE A 92 8.98 -11.67 10.98
N ALA A 93 9.43 -10.70 10.19
CA ALA A 93 9.95 -10.93 8.85
C ALA A 93 11.37 -10.33 8.75
N ARG A 94 12.31 -11.14 8.27
CA ARG A 94 13.69 -10.69 8.02
C ARG A 94 13.75 -9.67 6.89
N ARG A 95 12.95 -9.87 5.86
CA ARG A 95 12.79 -8.98 4.71
C ARG A 95 11.29 -8.69 4.51
N PRO A 96 10.72 -7.73 5.25
CA PRO A 96 9.30 -7.43 5.14
C PRO A 96 8.96 -7.02 3.70
N THR A 97 7.87 -7.57 3.16
CA THR A 97 7.36 -7.17 1.86
C THR A 97 6.87 -5.72 1.92
N PHE A 98 6.88 -5.05 0.76
CA PHE A 98 6.55 -3.63 0.68
C PHE A 98 5.15 -3.35 1.24
N GLY A 99 5.04 -2.38 2.17
CA GLY A 99 3.77 -1.94 2.75
C GLY A 99 3.43 -2.53 4.13
N LEU A 100 4.24 -3.44 4.66
CA LEU A 100 4.10 -3.87 6.06
C LEU A 100 4.70 -2.82 6.99
N ALA A 101 3.87 -2.28 7.89
CA ALA A 101 4.33 -1.34 8.90
C ALA A 101 5.19 -2.07 9.94
N SER A 102 6.27 -1.42 10.39
CA SER A 102 7.05 -1.91 11.52
C SER A 102 6.28 -1.70 12.82
N LEU A 103 6.07 -2.78 13.58
CA LEU A 103 5.40 -2.77 14.87
C LEU A 103 6.38 -2.84 16.04
N ARG A 104 7.62 -2.37 15.86
CA ARG A 104 8.71 -2.51 16.86
C ARG A 104 8.36 -1.91 18.23
N ASN A 105 7.47 -0.92 18.27
CA ASN A 105 7.02 -0.25 19.50
C ASN A 105 5.67 -0.78 20.03
N ALA A 106 5.05 -1.77 19.38
CA ALA A 106 3.78 -2.34 19.83
C ALA A 106 3.96 -3.01 21.20
N ALA A 107 2.91 -2.95 22.04
CA ALA A 107 2.97 -3.48 23.41
C ALA A 107 3.38 -4.98 23.47
N PRO A 108 2.88 -5.88 22.60
CA PRO A 108 3.29 -7.28 22.61
C PRO A 108 4.77 -7.50 22.27
N VAL A 109 5.32 -6.67 21.37
CA VAL A 109 6.74 -6.75 20.99
C VAL A 109 7.65 -6.29 22.12
N ARG A 110 7.24 -5.24 22.85
CA ARG A 110 7.96 -4.77 24.04
C ARG A 110 7.94 -5.82 25.16
N ALA A 111 6.78 -6.40 25.45
CA ALA A 111 6.66 -7.46 26.44
C ALA A 111 7.54 -8.67 26.10
N LEU A 112 7.61 -9.05 24.81
CA LEU A 112 8.49 -10.13 24.33
C LEU A 112 9.98 -9.77 24.51
N ALA A 113 10.37 -8.52 24.27
CA ALA A 113 11.73 -8.05 24.48
C ALA A 113 12.13 -8.04 25.97
N ASP A 114 11.22 -7.60 26.85
CA ASP A 114 11.45 -7.60 28.30
C ASP A 114 11.59 -9.03 28.85
N ALA A 115 10.77 -9.97 28.35
CA ALA A 115 10.88 -11.38 28.68
C ALA A 115 12.22 -11.98 28.21
N ALA A 116 12.64 -11.65 26.98
CA ALA A 116 13.93 -12.08 26.44
C ALA A 116 15.11 -11.54 27.26
N ALA A 117 15.06 -10.28 27.71
CA ALA A 117 16.08 -9.70 28.57
C ALA A 117 16.18 -10.42 29.92
N SER A 118 15.03 -10.72 30.53
CA SER A 118 14.96 -11.35 31.87
C SER A 118 15.46 -12.80 31.89
N GLY A 119 15.25 -13.56 30.80
CA GLY A 119 15.71 -14.95 30.67
C GLY A 119 17.21 -15.12 30.39
N SER A 120 17.94 -14.01 30.15
CA SER A 120 19.34 -14.04 29.73
C SER A 120 20.34 -14.16 30.88
N THR A 121 19.89 -14.21 32.14
CA THR A 121 20.81 -14.27 33.27
C THR A 121 21.57 -15.60 33.20
N PRO A 122 22.86 -15.62 32.80
CA PRO A 122 23.62 -16.85 32.82
C PRO A 122 23.63 -17.33 34.28
N PRO A 123 23.48 -18.65 34.55
CA PRO A 123 23.65 -19.14 35.90
C PRO A 123 25.04 -18.72 36.35
N SER A 124 25.11 -17.85 37.38
CA SER A 124 26.37 -17.52 38.02
C SER A 124 27.07 -18.84 38.31
N PRO A 125 28.32 -19.04 37.85
CA PRO A 125 29.04 -20.27 38.15
C PRO A 125 29.02 -20.47 39.66
N PRO A 126 28.80 -21.70 40.16
CA PRO A 126 28.81 -21.96 41.59
C PRO A 126 30.16 -21.46 42.12
N PHE A 127 30.10 -20.40 42.92
CA PHE A 127 31.27 -19.86 43.59
C PHE A 127 31.75 -20.94 44.55
N ALA A 128 32.79 -21.68 44.15
CA ALA A 128 33.46 -22.65 45.00
C ALA A 128 34.27 -21.87 46.04
N GLY A 129 33.58 -21.38 47.07
CA GLY A 129 34.20 -20.88 48.29
C GLY A 129 34.49 -22.05 49.24
N PRO A 130 35.71 -22.18 49.77
CA PRO A 130 36.00 -23.13 50.82
C PRO A 130 35.56 -22.56 52.17
N GLY A 131 34.75 -23.35 52.89
CA GLY A 131 34.84 -23.50 54.34
C GLY A 131 34.52 -22.30 55.26
N ALA A 132 33.49 -22.56 56.09
CA ALA A 132 33.48 -22.36 57.55
C ALA A 132 32.61 -21.22 58.14
N ALA A 133 31.99 -21.62 59.25
CA ALA A 133 31.47 -20.85 60.38
C ALA A 133 30.07 -20.21 60.24
N GLU A 134 29.08 -21.09 60.40
CA GLU A 134 28.08 -21.05 61.48
C GLU A 134 28.24 -19.90 62.52
N ALA A 135 27.30 -18.96 62.54
CA ALA A 135 26.94 -18.17 63.72
C ALA A 135 25.50 -17.65 63.60
N SER A 136 24.72 -17.95 64.63
CA SER A 136 23.30 -17.68 64.79
C SER A 136 22.95 -16.24 65.20
N ALA A 137 21.70 -15.87 64.90
CA ALA A 137 20.80 -14.93 65.58
C ALA A 137 20.92 -13.42 65.23
N PRO A 138 19.95 -12.58 65.63
CA PRO A 138 18.50 -12.65 65.35
C PRO A 138 17.92 -11.30 64.84
N GLY A 139 16.71 -11.36 64.29
CA GLY A 139 15.69 -10.28 64.32
C GLY A 139 16.06 -8.89 63.77
N SER A 140 15.44 -8.49 62.67
CA SER A 140 15.22 -7.06 62.42
C SER A 140 13.91 -6.79 61.70
N ALA A 141 13.27 -5.75 62.20
CA ALA A 141 11.90 -5.35 62.00
C ALA A 141 11.65 -4.77 60.60
N LEU A 142 10.39 -4.94 60.17
CA LEU A 142 9.74 -4.20 59.09
C LEU A 142 9.87 -2.68 59.30
N PRO A 143 10.20 -1.90 58.26
CA PRO A 143 9.83 -0.49 58.21
C PRO A 143 8.42 -0.32 57.62
N PRO A 144 7.72 0.79 57.97
CA PRO A 144 6.33 0.99 57.59
C PRO A 144 6.17 1.48 56.15
N GLU A 145 4.99 1.13 55.66
CA GLU A 145 4.32 1.56 54.44
C GLU A 145 4.37 3.09 54.29
N ALA A 146 5.19 3.58 53.35
CA ALA A 146 5.15 4.95 52.89
C ALA A 146 4.10 5.06 51.79
N ALA A 147 2.99 5.73 52.10
CA ALA A 147 1.95 6.10 51.15
C ALA A 147 2.53 6.97 50.02
N ILE A 148 2.64 6.39 48.83
CA ILE A 148 2.98 7.11 47.60
C ILE A 148 1.70 7.76 47.09
N MET A 149 1.54 9.06 47.32
CA MET A 149 0.56 9.88 46.62
C MET A 149 0.90 9.95 45.12
N PRO A 150 -0.10 9.94 44.21
CA PRO A 150 0.15 10.14 42.80
C PRO A 150 0.56 11.60 42.52
N SER A 151 1.82 11.82 42.14
CA SER A 151 2.28 13.09 41.58
C SER A 151 1.53 13.39 40.29
N ALA A 152 0.91 14.57 40.23
CA ALA A 152 0.31 15.11 39.02
C ALA A 152 1.36 15.26 37.90
N PRO A 153 0.98 15.08 36.62
CA PRO A 153 1.90 15.20 35.51
C PRO A 153 2.47 16.63 35.40
N PRO A 154 3.76 16.80 35.08
CA PRO A 154 4.34 18.12 34.88
C PRO A 154 3.66 18.80 33.68
N ARG A 155 3.21 20.05 33.90
CA ARG A 155 2.73 20.92 32.81
C ARG A 155 3.84 21.09 31.78
N ALA A 156 3.48 20.88 30.51
CA ALA A 156 4.35 21.18 29.38
C ALA A 156 4.80 22.66 29.44
N PRO A 157 6.08 22.96 29.17
CA PRO A 157 6.55 24.34 29.10
C PRO A 157 5.83 25.06 27.96
N GLU A 158 5.09 26.12 28.29
CA GLU A 158 4.54 27.05 27.31
C GLU A 158 5.70 27.75 26.60
N ILE A 159 5.91 27.41 25.33
CA ILE A 159 6.87 28.09 24.46
C ILE A 159 6.29 29.50 24.18
N PRO A 160 6.99 30.59 24.56
CA PRO A 160 6.55 31.93 24.24
C PRO A 160 6.49 32.12 22.72
N LYS A 161 5.35 32.56 22.18
CA LYS A 161 5.11 32.86 20.76
C LYS A 161 5.97 33.99 20.17
N ALA A 162 7.06 34.39 20.82
CA ALA A 162 7.85 35.58 20.50
C ALA A 162 9.17 35.31 19.76
N THR A 163 9.46 34.08 19.35
CA THR A 163 10.72 33.72 18.65
C THR A 163 10.50 33.04 17.31
N LEU A 164 9.57 33.54 16.50
CA LEU A 164 9.54 33.25 15.07
C LEU A 164 10.32 34.34 14.32
N PRO A 165 11.33 33.99 13.49
CA PRO A 165 12.07 34.94 12.69
C PRO A 165 11.16 35.60 11.64
N PRO A 166 11.38 36.89 11.30
CA PRO A 166 10.48 37.68 10.45
C PRO A 166 10.52 37.33 8.95
N GLU A 167 11.21 36.27 8.53
CA GLU A 167 11.43 35.95 7.12
C GLU A 167 10.26 35.20 6.44
N ALA A 168 9.21 34.81 7.19
CA ALA A 168 8.07 34.08 6.64
C ALA A 168 6.89 34.95 6.15
N LEU A 169 7.05 36.28 6.06
CA LEU A 169 5.95 37.22 5.74
C LEU A 169 6.10 38.02 4.45
N ALA A 170 7.11 37.75 3.63
CA ALA A 170 7.34 38.49 2.39
C ALA A 170 7.47 37.56 1.18
N LEU A 171 6.34 37.10 0.64
CA LEU A 171 6.19 36.70 -0.77
C LEU A 171 4.68 36.64 -1.13
N ARG A 172 3.98 37.77 -0.93
CA ARG A 172 2.76 38.05 -1.71
C ARG A 172 3.20 38.64 -3.04
N VAL A 173 3.43 37.76 -4.02
CA VAL A 173 3.52 38.16 -5.42
C VAL A 173 2.10 38.56 -5.87
N PRO A 174 1.86 39.81 -6.29
CA PRO A 174 0.58 40.17 -6.88
C PRO A 174 0.38 39.41 -8.19
N PRO A 175 -0.84 38.99 -8.53
CA PRO A 175 -1.09 38.28 -9.79
C PRO A 175 -0.67 39.17 -10.97
N ALA A 176 0.20 38.62 -11.83
CA ALA A 176 0.55 39.26 -13.08
C ALA A 176 -0.73 39.50 -13.90
N ARG A 177 -0.96 40.76 -14.29
CA ARG A 177 -2.01 41.09 -15.27
C ARG A 177 -1.74 40.28 -16.53
N GLN A 178 -2.68 39.40 -16.89
CA GLN A 178 -2.76 38.85 -18.24
C GLN A 178 -2.90 40.04 -19.20
N ALA A 179 -1.85 40.26 -19.99
CA ALA A 179 -1.93 41.11 -21.16
C ALA A 179 -2.67 40.32 -22.25
N ASP A 180 -3.73 40.92 -22.79
CA ASP A 180 -4.41 40.38 -23.97
C ASP A 180 -3.40 40.17 -25.11
N PRO A 181 -3.49 39.06 -25.86
CA PRO A 181 -2.62 38.82 -26.99
C PRO A 181 -2.80 39.94 -28.03
N PRO A 182 -1.72 40.46 -28.62
CA PRO A 182 -1.81 41.51 -29.63
C PRO A 182 -2.57 40.98 -30.85
N ALA A 183 -3.50 41.81 -31.35
CA ALA A 183 -4.24 41.53 -32.57
C ALA A 183 -3.26 41.25 -33.74
N PRO A 184 -3.55 40.27 -34.61
CA PRO A 184 -2.73 40.00 -35.77
C PRO A 184 -2.67 41.25 -36.68
N PRO A 185 -1.51 41.55 -37.28
CA PRO A 185 -1.38 42.73 -38.13
C PRO A 185 -2.29 42.61 -39.35
N SER A 186 -3.15 43.61 -39.53
CA SER A 186 -3.95 43.77 -40.74
C SER A 186 -3.03 43.89 -41.95
N MET A 187 -3.15 42.97 -42.91
CA MET A 187 -2.40 43.05 -44.16
C MET A 187 -2.82 44.31 -44.95
N PRO A 188 -1.87 45.06 -45.53
CA PRO A 188 -2.18 46.20 -46.36
C PRO A 188 -2.81 45.73 -47.69
N PRO A 189 -3.83 46.45 -48.21
CA PRO A 189 -4.42 46.15 -49.50
C PRO A 189 -3.48 46.62 -50.62
N GLY A 190 -3.14 45.73 -51.55
CA GLY A 190 -2.52 46.13 -52.82
C GLY A 190 -1.22 45.41 -53.23
N MET A 191 -1.04 44.12 -52.92
CA MET A 191 -0.02 43.35 -53.63
C MET A 191 -0.56 42.84 -54.97
N PRO A 192 0.09 43.15 -56.11
CA PRO A 192 -0.27 42.59 -57.40
C PRO A 192 -0.01 41.07 -57.41
N GLU A 193 -0.97 40.32 -57.96
CA GLU A 193 -0.87 38.87 -58.18
C GLU A 193 0.43 38.53 -58.91
N MET A 194 1.30 37.76 -58.25
CA MET A 194 2.44 37.16 -58.95
C MET A 194 1.95 36.07 -59.90
N PRO A 195 2.50 35.98 -61.12
CA PRO A 195 2.16 34.94 -62.08
C PRO A 195 2.53 33.56 -61.52
N ARG A 196 1.55 32.67 -61.46
CA ARG A 196 1.71 31.28 -61.03
C ARG A 196 2.68 30.56 -61.98
N ILE A 197 3.84 30.17 -61.45
CA ILE A 197 4.78 29.28 -62.14
C ILE A 197 4.11 27.89 -62.23
N PRO A 198 4.03 27.25 -63.41
CA PRO A 198 3.50 25.90 -63.54
C PRO A 198 4.40 24.92 -62.78
N VAL A 199 3.84 24.28 -61.75
CA VAL A 199 4.51 23.22 -61.00
C VAL A 199 4.56 21.97 -61.89
N PRO A 200 5.74 21.34 -62.11
CA PRO A 200 5.83 20.10 -62.86
C PRO A 200 5.05 18.96 -62.16
N PRO A 201 4.50 17.99 -62.90
CA PRO A 201 3.71 16.90 -62.32
C PRO A 201 4.57 16.08 -61.36
N THR A 202 4.17 16.09 -60.08
CA THR A 202 4.78 15.30 -59.01
C THR A 202 4.70 13.81 -59.37
N PRO A 203 5.82 13.05 -59.36
CA PRO A 203 5.77 11.61 -59.54
C PRO A 203 4.90 10.98 -58.45
N ALA A 204 4.07 10.01 -58.83
CA ALA A 204 3.11 9.35 -57.95
C ALA A 204 3.80 8.87 -56.66
N LEU A 205 3.55 9.61 -55.57
CA LEU A 205 3.92 9.22 -54.22
C LEU A 205 3.23 7.89 -53.92
N LYS A 206 4.04 6.89 -53.55
CA LYS A 206 3.56 5.71 -52.82
C LYS A 206 2.58 6.19 -51.75
N PRO A 207 1.42 5.53 -51.56
CA PRO A 207 0.46 5.95 -50.54
C PRO A 207 1.18 6.08 -49.21
N GLU A 208 1.25 7.32 -48.74
CA GLU A 208 1.76 7.68 -47.44
C GLU A 208 0.92 6.89 -46.42
N PRO A 209 1.53 6.06 -45.55
CA PRO A 209 0.78 5.42 -44.48
C PRO A 209 0.06 6.55 -43.73
N PRO A 210 -1.24 6.38 -43.41
CA PRO A 210 -2.00 7.45 -42.76
C PRO A 210 -1.22 7.93 -41.53
N PRO A 211 -1.18 9.24 -41.27
CA PRO A 211 -0.49 9.75 -40.10
C PRO A 211 -0.99 8.98 -38.89
N SER A 212 -0.06 8.26 -38.25
CA SER A 212 -0.33 7.57 -36.99
C SER A 212 -0.77 8.65 -36.01
N ASN A 213 -2.09 8.77 -35.82
CA ASN A 213 -2.71 9.76 -34.95
C ASN A 213 -1.98 9.71 -33.60
N ALA A 214 -1.26 10.79 -33.29
CA ALA A 214 -0.66 10.99 -32.00
C ALA A 214 -1.78 10.99 -30.95
N ALA A 215 -1.71 10.00 -30.04
CA ALA A 215 -2.30 9.99 -28.71
C ALA A 215 -3.74 10.56 -28.58
N ALA A 216 -4.70 9.89 -29.21
CA ALA A 216 -6.04 9.88 -28.63
C ALA A 216 -5.97 9.01 -27.36
N ALA A 217 -6.38 9.55 -26.21
CA ALA A 217 -6.60 8.76 -25.00
C ALA A 217 -7.43 7.50 -25.36
N PRO A 218 -7.12 6.32 -24.78
CA PRO A 218 -7.73 5.06 -25.19
C PRO A 218 -9.25 5.18 -25.15
N ALA A 219 -9.87 5.14 -26.32
CA ALA A 219 -11.32 5.20 -26.46
C ALA A 219 -11.94 3.95 -25.81
N ARG A 220 -12.98 4.17 -25.02
CA ARG A 220 -13.99 3.22 -24.49
C ARG A 220 -13.72 1.74 -24.83
N GLY A 221 -13.26 0.97 -23.84
CA GLY A 221 -13.08 -0.48 -23.96
C GLY A 221 -11.85 -0.95 -24.77
N ALA A 222 -11.00 -0.06 -25.28
CA ALA A 222 -9.84 -0.45 -26.08
C ALA A 222 -8.63 -0.90 -25.24
N ALA A 223 -8.21 -2.16 -25.42
CA ALA A 223 -6.84 -2.72 -25.34
C ALA A 223 -5.87 -2.38 -24.18
N GLY A 224 -6.23 -1.53 -23.20
CA GLY A 224 -5.29 -0.98 -22.21
C GLY A 224 -5.53 -1.41 -20.77
N TRP A 225 -6.66 -2.06 -20.48
CA TRP A 225 -7.03 -2.48 -19.13
C TRP A 225 -6.44 -3.83 -18.72
N GLY A 226 -6.03 -4.66 -19.68
CA GLY A 226 -5.67 -6.05 -19.40
C GLY A 226 -6.78 -6.79 -18.64
N GLY A 227 -6.39 -7.62 -17.68
CA GLY A 227 -7.23 -8.34 -16.73
C GLY A 227 -7.73 -7.49 -15.55
N LEU A 228 -7.54 -6.17 -15.55
CA LEU A 228 -8.01 -5.29 -14.47
C LEU A 228 -9.50 -5.47 -14.13
N PRO A 229 -10.45 -5.61 -15.09
CA PRO A 229 -11.86 -5.83 -14.76
C PRO A 229 -12.09 -7.09 -13.92
N ALA A 230 -11.40 -8.20 -14.23
CA ALA A 230 -11.51 -9.45 -13.49
C ALA A 230 -10.98 -9.34 -12.05
N ARG A 231 -10.08 -8.38 -11.79
CA ARG A 231 -9.45 -8.14 -10.49
C ARG A 231 -10.31 -7.30 -9.54
N ILE A 232 -11.17 -6.44 -10.08
CA ILE A 232 -11.97 -5.50 -9.28
C ILE A 232 -12.97 -6.21 -8.38
N GLY A 233 -13.66 -7.24 -8.89
CA GLY A 233 -14.64 -8.01 -8.12
C GLY A 233 -14.07 -8.58 -6.81
N PRO A 234 -13.01 -9.41 -6.87
CA PRO A 234 -12.36 -9.95 -5.68
C PRO A 234 -11.88 -8.89 -4.66
N LEU A 235 -11.47 -7.71 -5.13
CA LEU A 235 -11.01 -6.62 -4.25
C LEU A 235 -12.15 -5.92 -3.51
N LEU A 236 -13.30 -5.77 -4.16
CA LEU A 236 -14.49 -5.17 -3.57
C LEU A 236 -15.30 -6.16 -2.70
N GLY A 237 -15.03 -7.46 -2.87
CA GLY A 237 -15.76 -8.55 -2.22
C GLY A 237 -17.11 -8.81 -2.90
N GLU A 238 -18.07 -9.35 -2.15
CA GLU A 238 -19.40 -9.64 -2.69
C GLU A 238 -20.13 -8.32 -3.03
N ALA A 239 -20.20 -8.00 -4.33
CA ALA A 239 -20.87 -6.81 -4.84
C ALA A 239 -22.35 -7.05 -5.19
N ALA A 240 -22.80 -8.31 -5.16
CA ALA A 240 -24.18 -8.67 -5.47
C ALA A 240 -25.16 -7.96 -4.51
N GLY A 241 -26.17 -7.29 -5.08
CA GLY A 241 -27.15 -6.52 -4.31
C GLY A 241 -26.65 -5.20 -3.70
N ARG A 242 -25.37 -4.83 -3.89
CA ARG A 242 -24.82 -3.56 -3.40
C ARG A 242 -25.03 -2.46 -4.45
N ARG A 243 -25.22 -1.23 -3.97
CA ARG A 243 -25.30 -0.05 -4.83
C ARG A 243 -23.91 0.49 -5.07
N VAL A 244 -23.54 0.65 -6.33
CA VAL A 244 -22.20 1.04 -6.75
C VAL A 244 -22.25 2.37 -7.50
N ALA A 245 -21.51 3.36 -7.02
CA ALA A 245 -21.28 4.61 -7.74
C ALA A 245 -20.08 4.45 -8.68
N ALA A 246 -20.25 4.72 -9.97
CA ALA A 246 -19.14 4.87 -10.90
C ALA A 246 -18.87 6.36 -11.14
N ILE A 247 -17.72 6.85 -10.70
CA ILE A 247 -17.37 8.28 -10.72
C ILE A 247 -16.28 8.54 -11.76
N GLY A 248 -16.43 9.64 -12.51
CA GLY A 248 -15.56 10.00 -13.63
C GLY A 248 -15.68 9.00 -14.77
N HIS A 249 -14.55 8.66 -15.40
CA HIS A 249 -14.53 7.74 -16.56
C HIS A 249 -14.58 6.25 -16.19
N SER A 250 -15.03 5.91 -14.97
CA SER A 250 -15.03 4.53 -14.46
C SER A 250 -16.25 3.71 -14.87
N GLN A 251 -17.23 4.28 -15.59
CA GLN A 251 -18.47 3.58 -15.93
C GLN A 251 -18.25 2.32 -16.76
N ASP A 252 -17.43 2.40 -17.81
CA ASP A 252 -17.12 1.26 -18.67
C ASP A 252 -16.39 0.16 -17.88
N LEU A 253 -15.48 0.56 -17.00
CA LEU A 253 -14.75 -0.35 -16.13
C LEU A 253 -15.67 -1.03 -15.10
N ALA A 254 -16.58 -0.28 -14.49
CA ALA A 254 -17.58 -0.80 -13.57
C ALA A 254 -18.50 -1.82 -14.27
N ALA A 255 -18.97 -1.49 -15.48
CA ALA A 255 -19.82 -2.37 -16.26
C ALA A 255 -19.12 -3.68 -16.67
N ALA A 256 -17.81 -3.63 -16.94
CA ALA A 256 -17.01 -4.81 -17.26
C ALA A 256 -16.66 -5.66 -16.03
N ALA A 257 -16.52 -5.03 -14.86
CA ALA A 257 -15.98 -5.67 -13.65
C ALA A 257 -17.02 -6.23 -12.69
N LEU A 258 -18.23 -5.67 -12.69
CA LEU A 258 -19.24 -5.93 -11.67
C LEU A 258 -20.37 -6.80 -12.21
N PRO A 259 -21.00 -7.63 -11.35
CA PRO A 259 -22.11 -8.46 -11.79
C PRO A 259 -23.29 -7.58 -12.24
N PRO A 260 -24.13 -8.04 -13.19
CA PRO A 260 -25.30 -7.29 -13.67
C PRO A 260 -26.29 -6.89 -12.57
N SER A 261 -26.29 -7.60 -11.44
CA SER A 261 -27.11 -7.29 -10.26
C SER A 261 -26.62 -6.05 -9.49
N ALA A 262 -25.41 -5.55 -9.77
CA ALA A 262 -24.91 -4.32 -9.17
C ALA A 262 -25.66 -3.13 -9.78
N LEU A 263 -26.26 -2.30 -8.92
CA LEU A 263 -26.92 -1.09 -9.37
C LEU A 263 -25.85 -0.02 -9.59
N ILE A 264 -25.34 0.04 -10.82
CA ILE A 264 -24.35 1.03 -11.26
C ILE A 264 -25.10 2.32 -11.57
N SER A 265 -24.89 3.35 -10.75
CA SER A 265 -25.34 4.70 -11.10
C SER A 265 -24.17 5.47 -11.67
N ALA A 266 -24.30 5.86 -12.92
CA ALA A 266 -23.42 6.84 -13.54
C ALA A 266 -23.94 8.25 -13.26
N GLU A 267 -23.04 9.22 -13.32
CA GLU A 267 -23.24 10.66 -13.11
C GLU A 267 -24.63 11.16 -13.53
N GLY A 268 -25.30 11.83 -12.60
CA GLY A 268 -26.55 12.54 -12.81
C GLY A 268 -26.61 13.76 -11.89
N PRO A 269 -27.50 14.74 -12.16
CA PRO A 269 -27.61 15.95 -11.35
C PRO A 269 -27.94 15.58 -9.89
N GLN A 270 -26.98 15.85 -9.01
CA GLN A 270 -27.06 15.79 -7.54
C GLN A 270 -27.65 14.51 -6.95
N LEU A 271 -26.88 13.41 -7.02
CA LEU A 271 -27.15 12.24 -6.20
C LEU A 271 -27.10 12.58 -4.70
N PRO A 272 -28.04 12.08 -3.87
CA PRO A 272 -28.05 12.35 -2.44
C PRO A 272 -26.79 11.80 -1.75
N PRO A 273 -26.31 12.42 -0.66
CA PRO A 273 -25.18 11.89 0.10
C PRO A 273 -25.52 10.53 0.74
N ALA A 274 -24.50 9.72 1.00
CA ALA A 274 -24.62 8.44 1.73
C ALA A 274 -25.65 7.46 1.16
N CYS A 275 -25.76 7.37 -0.16
CA CYS A 275 -26.68 6.46 -0.83
C CYS A 275 -26.02 5.21 -1.44
N PHE A 276 -24.69 5.12 -1.47
CA PHE A 276 -23.97 3.97 -2.04
C PHE A 276 -23.21 3.16 -0.98
N ASP A 277 -23.06 1.88 -1.25
CA ASP A 277 -22.30 0.95 -0.39
C ASP A 277 -20.87 0.77 -0.92
N LEU A 278 -20.70 0.93 -2.24
CA LEU A 278 -19.43 0.86 -2.96
C LEU A 278 -19.27 2.04 -3.94
N ALA A 279 -18.04 2.46 -4.20
CA ALA A 279 -17.71 3.42 -5.24
C ALA A 279 -16.49 2.93 -6.04
N LEU A 280 -16.52 3.12 -7.35
CA LEU A 280 -15.39 2.93 -8.25
C LEU A 280 -14.97 4.30 -8.79
N VAL A 281 -13.69 4.63 -8.62
CA VAL A 281 -13.10 5.89 -9.08
C VAL A 281 -11.97 5.58 -10.03
N LEU A 282 -12.00 6.16 -11.23
CA LEU A 282 -10.89 6.13 -12.16
C LEU A 282 -10.24 7.51 -12.20
N ALA A 283 -9.10 7.63 -11.54
CA ALA A 283 -8.30 8.85 -11.46
C ALA A 283 -7.44 9.01 -12.73
N ALA A 284 -8.04 9.62 -13.76
CA ALA A 284 -7.38 9.83 -15.05
C ALA A 284 -6.38 11.00 -15.06
N ALA A 285 -6.48 11.96 -14.12
CA ALA A 285 -5.61 13.13 -14.07
C ALA A 285 -5.44 13.69 -12.64
N GLU A 286 -4.39 14.48 -12.46
CA GLU A 286 -4.09 15.21 -11.22
C GLU A 286 -4.90 16.52 -11.11
N PRO A 287 -5.46 16.85 -9.93
CA PRO A 287 -5.56 16.02 -8.73
C PRO A 287 -6.86 15.18 -8.68
N PRO A 288 -6.82 13.92 -8.21
CA PRO A 288 -8.01 13.05 -8.05
C PRO A 288 -8.90 13.44 -6.86
N ALA A 289 -8.59 14.57 -6.23
CA ALA A 289 -9.20 15.00 -4.98
C ALA A 289 -10.72 15.22 -5.13
N ARG A 290 -11.16 15.70 -6.30
CA ARG A 290 -12.58 15.97 -6.56
C ARG A 290 -13.38 14.67 -6.63
N GLU A 291 -12.92 13.68 -7.38
CA GLU A 291 -13.58 12.40 -7.56
C GLU A 291 -13.61 11.60 -6.25
N LEU A 292 -12.52 11.65 -5.47
CA LEU A 292 -12.44 11.01 -4.16
C LEU A 292 -13.34 11.69 -3.12
N ALA A 293 -13.43 13.02 -3.12
CA ALA A 293 -14.35 13.76 -2.25
C ALA A 293 -15.81 13.45 -2.61
N GLU A 294 -16.12 13.35 -3.90
CA GLU A 294 -17.45 12.95 -4.36
C GLU A 294 -17.78 11.51 -3.96
N ALA A 295 -16.83 10.58 -4.07
CA ALA A 295 -16.97 9.21 -3.59
C ALA A 295 -17.26 9.19 -2.08
N ALA A 296 -16.48 9.94 -1.29
CA ALA A 296 -16.68 10.05 0.14
C ALA A 296 -18.05 10.63 0.48
N ARG A 297 -18.55 11.62 -0.27
CA ARG A 297 -19.90 12.18 -0.08
C ARG A 297 -20.99 11.14 -0.33
N LEU A 298 -20.85 10.37 -1.42
CA LEU A 298 -21.84 9.40 -1.89
C LEU A 298 -21.90 8.11 -1.06
N LEU A 299 -20.78 7.68 -0.49
CA LEU A 299 -20.69 6.47 0.32
C LEU A 299 -21.41 6.61 1.67
N ARG A 300 -22.04 5.52 2.12
CA ARG A 300 -22.50 5.33 3.50
C ARG A 300 -21.32 5.18 4.46
N GLN A 301 -21.57 5.36 5.77
CA GLN A 301 -20.60 5.02 6.81
C GLN A 301 -20.13 3.58 6.63
N GLY A 302 -18.81 3.35 6.63
CA GLY A 302 -18.22 2.03 6.39
C GLY A 302 -18.25 1.56 4.92
N GLY A 303 -18.81 2.35 4.00
CA GLY A 303 -18.77 2.09 2.56
C GLY A 303 -17.34 2.05 2.02
N LEU A 304 -17.12 1.33 0.92
CA LEU A 304 -15.79 1.16 0.33
C LEU A 304 -15.67 1.90 -1.00
N VAL A 305 -14.49 2.45 -1.27
CA VAL A 305 -14.10 2.96 -2.59
C VAL A 305 -12.89 2.20 -3.10
N LEU A 306 -12.94 1.79 -4.36
CA LEU A 306 -11.77 1.36 -5.11
C LEU A 306 -11.37 2.47 -6.08
N ALA A 307 -10.24 3.11 -5.79
CA ALA A 307 -9.65 4.14 -6.63
C ALA A 307 -8.52 3.54 -7.49
N ILE A 308 -8.60 3.75 -8.79
CA ILE A 308 -7.70 3.20 -9.79
C ILE A 308 -6.99 4.37 -10.48
N ALA A 309 -5.67 4.34 -10.54
CA ALA A 309 -4.86 5.40 -11.15
C ALA A 309 -3.68 4.81 -11.93
N GLU A 310 -3.24 5.50 -12.98
CA GLU A 310 -1.93 5.21 -13.57
C GLU A 310 -0.82 5.54 -12.58
N ASN A 311 0.17 4.66 -12.44
CA ASN A 311 1.28 4.86 -11.53
C ASN A 311 2.35 5.77 -12.17
N ALA A 312 2.57 6.95 -11.60
CA ALA A 312 3.65 7.85 -12.03
C ALA A 312 5.04 7.22 -11.82
N ASP A 313 5.18 6.33 -10.85
CA ASP A 313 6.44 5.70 -10.45
C ASP A 313 6.65 4.29 -11.07
N SER A 314 5.85 3.92 -12.08
CA SER A 314 5.90 2.59 -12.68
C SER A 314 7.31 2.20 -13.16
N LEU A 315 7.61 0.91 -13.19
CA LEU A 315 8.90 0.42 -13.67
C LEU A 315 9.18 0.87 -15.10
N GLY A 316 8.18 0.81 -15.99
CA GLY A 316 8.32 1.24 -17.39
C GLY A 316 8.69 2.72 -17.50
N ARG A 317 8.04 3.59 -16.71
CA ARG A 317 8.32 5.04 -16.70
C ARG A 317 9.70 5.36 -16.14
N ARG A 318 10.10 4.70 -15.05
CA ARG A 318 11.45 4.88 -14.49
C ARG A 318 12.54 4.39 -15.44
N LEU A 319 12.30 3.29 -16.16
CA LEU A 319 13.22 2.80 -17.18
C LEU A 319 13.28 3.76 -18.39
N ALA A 320 12.14 4.28 -18.85
CA ALA A 320 12.10 5.29 -19.91
C ALA A 320 12.92 6.54 -19.55
N ALA A 321 12.75 7.05 -18.32
CA ALA A 321 13.50 8.18 -17.80
C ALA A 321 15.01 7.89 -17.71
N ALA A 322 15.39 6.70 -17.24
CA ALA A 322 16.79 6.27 -17.19
C ALA A 322 17.43 6.16 -18.60
N LEU A 323 16.62 5.88 -19.62
CA LEU A 323 17.02 5.88 -21.03
C LEU A 323 16.99 7.27 -21.69
N GLY A 324 16.73 8.34 -20.93
CA GLY A 324 16.70 9.72 -21.42
C GLY A 324 15.45 10.09 -22.22
N ARG A 325 14.36 9.31 -22.14
CA ARG A 325 13.09 9.68 -22.76
C ARG A 325 12.34 10.71 -21.91
N ALA A 326 11.64 11.61 -22.58
CA ALA A 326 10.80 12.60 -21.90
C ALA A 326 9.70 11.88 -21.08
N PRO A 327 9.45 12.29 -19.83
CA PRO A 327 8.39 11.71 -19.02
C PRO A 327 7.03 12.01 -19.64
N THR A 328 6.17 10.99 -19.73
CA THR A 328 4.75 11.20 -20.07
C THR A 328 4.02 11.77 -18.85
N THR A 329 3.32 12.88 -19.02
CA THR A 329 2.91 13.80 -17.93
C THR A 329 1.69 13.38 -17.11
N SER A 330 1.13 12.18 -17.30
CA SER A 330 -0.07 11.74 -16.56
C SER A 330 0.25 10.59 -15.61
N GLY A 331 -0.15 10.69 -14.34
CA GLY A 331 -0.06 9.61 -13.37
C GLY A 331 -0.05 10.12 -11.93
N LEU A 332 -0.27 9.23 -10.98
CA LEU A 332 -0.24 9.48 -9.54
C LEU A 332 0.79 8.58 -8.88
N SER A 333 1.53 9.11 -7.90
CA SER A 333 2.32 8.25 -7.02
C SER A 333 1.41 7.56 -6.00
N ALA A 334 1.87 6.43 -5.46
CA ALA A 334 1.19 5.74 -4.35
C ALA A 334 0.96 6.65 -3.14
N ALA A 335 1.91 7.55 -2.84
CA ALA A 335 1.81 8.50 -1.75
C ALA A 335 0.76 9.58 -2.03
N ALA A 336 0.75 10.14 -3.25
CA ALA A 336 -0.23 11.15 -3.66
C ALA A 336 -1.66 10.60 -3.64
N LEU A 337 -1.87 9.39 -4.16
CA LEU A 337 -3.19 8.74 -4.15
C LEU A 337 -3.70 8.48 -2.73
N ARG A 338 -2.84 8.02 -1.81
CA ARG A 338 -3.20 7.85 -0.39
C ARG A 338 -3.51 9.18 0.28
N GLY A 339 -2.68 10.19 0.06
CA GLY A 339 -2.87 11.53 0.62
C GLY A 339 -4.19 12.15 0.16
N ALA A 340 -4.52 12.02 -1.14
CA ALA A 340 -5.78 12.49 -1.69
C ALA A 340 -7.00 11.77 -1.08
N ALA A 341 -6.92 10.44 -0.87
CA ALA A 341 -7.98 9.69 -0.20
C ALA A 341 -8.17 10.14 1.26
N GLN A 342 -7.08 10.33 2.00
CA GLN A 342 -7.13 10.83 3.37
C GLN A 342 -7.71 12.23 3.46
N ALA A 343 -7.32 13.13 2.54
CA ALA A 343 -7.87 14.48 2.45
C ALA A 343 -9.39 14.49 2.16
N ALA A 344 -9.88 13.47 1.44
CA ALA A 344 -11.32 13.27 1.20
C ALA A 344 -12.06 12.64 2.40
N GLY A 345 -11.39 12.36 3.52
CA GLY A 345 -11.99 11.72 4.70
C GLY A 345 -12.15 10.20 4.58
N LEU A 346 -11.42 9.57 3.65
CA LEU A 346 -11.38 8.13 3.48
C LEU A 346 -10.16 7.53 4.19
N VAL A 347 -10.30 6.33 4.74
CA VAL A 347 -9.21 5.57 5.36
C VAL A 347 -8.70 4.51 4.40
N PRO A 348 -7.46 4.62 3.89
CA PRO A 348 -6.81 3.57 3.12
C PRO A 348 -6.83 2.23 3.86
N VAL A 349 -7.34 1.18 3.21
CA VAL A 349 -7.38 -0.19 3.74
C VAL A 349 -6.30 -1.05 3.09
N ARG A 350 -6.16 -0.95 1.77
CA ARG A 350 -5.24 -1.77 0.96
C ARG A 350 -4.78 -0.97 -0.25
N LEU A 351 -3.50 -1.09 -0.60
CA LEU A 351 -2.95 -0.54 -1.83
C LEU A 351 -2.21 -1.64 -2.57
N GLU A 352 -2.54 -1.82 -3.84
CA GLU A 352 -1.92 -2.81 -4.70
C GLU A 352 -1.43 -2.21 -6.01
N GLY A 353 -0.54 -2.96 -6.67
CA GLY A 353 -0.16 -2.73 -8.06
C GLY A 353 -0.86 -3.74 -8.97
N HIS A 354 -1.14 -3.33 -10.21
CA HIS A 354 -1.57 -4.24 -11.26
C HIS A 354 -0.79 -4.01 -12.55
N SER A 355 -0.30 -5.13 -13.11
CA SER A 355 0.47 -5.22 -14.34
C SER A 355 1.81 -4.49 -14.34
N LEU A 356 2.78 -4.98 -15.10
CA LEU A 356 4.01 -4.25 -15.43
C LEU A 356 3.88 -3.63 -16.81
N ASP A 357 4.44 -2.44 -16.99
CA ASP A 357 4.43 -1.68 -18.24
C ASP A 357 5.83 -1.50 -18.83
N THR A 358 6.68 -2.54 -18.79
CA THR A 358 8.09 -2.43 -19.20
C THR A 358 8.27 -1.97 -20.65
N TRP A 359 7.31 -2.23 -21.54
CA TRP A 359 7.32 -1.73 -22.91
C TRP A 359 7.30 -0.19 -22.99
N ARG A 360 6.80 0.50 -21.97
CA ARG A 360 6.82 1.98 -21.90
C ARG A 360 8.24 2.55 -21.90
N ALA A 361 9.24 1.72 -21.59
CA ALA A 361 10.64 2.08 -21.79
C ALA A 361 10.95 2.44 -23.25
N GLN A 362 10.30 1.79 -24.22
CA GLN A 362 10.64 1.89 -25.65
C GLN A 362 9.50 2.42 -26.53
N SER A 363 8.23 2.32 -26.08
CA SER A 363 7.06 2.72 -26.88
C SER A 363 5.97 3.33 -25.99
N ASP A 364 5.20 4.28 -26.52
CA ASP A 364 4.07 4.87 -25.80
C ASP A 364 2.81 3.98 -25.85
N ALA A 365 2.78 3.03 -26.79
CA ALA A 365 1.74 2.02 -26.94
C ALA A 365 2.27 0.60 -26.70
N PRO A 366 1.45 -0.32 -26.17
CA PRO A 366 1.84 -1.71 -26.04
C PRO A 366 2.11 -2.34 -27.41
N PRO A 367 3.12 -3.21 -27.55
CA PRO A 367 3.34 -3.98 -28.78
C PRO A 367 2.14 -4.88 -29.07
N ALA A 368 1.87 -5.14 -30.36
CA ALA A 368 0.69 -5.89 -30.81
C ALA A 368 0.54 -7.31 -30.21
N GLY A 369 1.61 -7.89 -29.65
CA GLY A 369 1.59 -9.17 -28.94
C GLY A 369 1.16 -9.10 -27.46
N LEU A 370 0.89 -7.91 -26.93
CA LEU A 370 0.44 -7.66 -25.54
C LEU A 370 -1.03 -7.24 -25.48
N LEU A 371 -1.87 -7.84 -26.32
CA LEU A 371 -3.32 -7.68 -26.21
C LEU A 371 -3.82 -8.30 -24.88
N PRO A 372 -4.96 -7.85 -24.34
CA PRO A 372 -5.49 -8.33 -23.05
C PRO A 372 -5.59 -9.86 -22.93
N ASP A 373 -5.93 -10.56 -24.02
CA ASP A 373 -6.09 -12.02 -24.02
C ASP A 373 -4.79 -12.79 -24.32
N ALA A 374 -3.67 -12.09 -24.51
CA ALA A 374 -2.39 -12.74 -24.81
C ALA A 374 -1.78 -13.33 -23.52
N PRO A 375 -1.21 -14.55 -23.56
CA PRO A 375 -0.52 -15.15 -22.41
C PRO A 375 0.57 -14.26 -21.80
N ALA A 376 1.23 -13.45 -22.64
CA ALA A 376 2.24 -12.50 -22.19
C ALA A 376 1.65 -11.36 -21.33
N ALA A 377 0.41 -10.92 -21.58
CA ALA A 377 -0.26 -9.93 -20.75
C ALA A 377 -0.54 -10.50 -19.35
N ALA A 378 -1.00 -11.74 -19.25
CA ALA A 378 -1.21 -12.42 -17.98
C ALA A 378 0.08 -12.56 -17.14
N LEU A 379 1.22 -12.87 -17.80
CA LEU A 379 2.53 -12.91 -17.12
C LEU A 379 2.96 -11.54 -16.60
N LEU A 380 2.68 -10.46 -17.34
CA LEU A 380 2.98 -9.10 -16.91
C LEU A 380 2.07 -8.66 -15.76
N GLU A 381 0.82 -9.14 -15.73
CA GLU A 381 -0.10 -8.98 -14.61
C GLU A 381 0.42 -9.66 -13.35
N GLU A 382 0.72 -10.95 -13.42
CA GLU A 382 1.31 -11.72 -12.31
C GLU A 382 2.60 -11.06 -11.78
N ALA A 383 3.49 -10.67 -12.70
CA ALA A 383 4.73 -9.99 -12.34
C ALA A 383 4.48 -8.61 -11.68
N GLY A 384 3.46 -7.89 -12.13
CA GLY A 384 3.09 -6.58 -11.57
C GLY A 384 2.54 -6.70 -10.16
N GLU A 385 1.75 -7.73 -9.91
CA GLU A 385 1.25 -8.05 -8.58
C GLU A 385 2.37 -8.44 -7.62
N ALA A 386 3.29 -9.31 -8.06
CA ALA A 386 4.44 -9.74 -7.27
C ALA A 386 5.43 -8.58 -6.99
N ALA A 387 5.62 -7.68 -7.96
CA ALA A 387 6.52 -6.53 -7.81
C ALA A 387 5.95 -5.44 -6.88
N GLY A 388 4.63 -5.43 -6.67
CA GLY A 388 3.93 -4.51 -5.79
C GLY A 388 3.67 -3.12 -6.38
N PRO A 389 2.96 -2.25 -5.62
CA PRO A 389 2.43 -0.98 -6.11
C PRO A 389 3.48 0.01 -6.58
N ARG A 390 4.74 -0.10 -6.11
CA ARG A 390 5.82 0.79 -6.55
C ARG A 390 6.22 0.55 -8.01
N HIS A 391 6.01 -0.65 -8.53
CA HIS A 391 6.56 -1.06 -9.82
C HIS A 391 5.50 -1.26 -10.89
N ALA A 392 4.26 -1.50 -10.46
CA ALA A 392 3.15 -1.73 -11.34
C ALA A 392 2.77 -0.51 -12.20
N ALA A 393 2.11 -0.76 -13.31
CA ALA A 393 1.56 0.22 -14.24
C ALA A 393 0.36 0.95 -13.64
N TRP A 394 -0.47 0.22 -12.90
CA TRP A 394 -1.69 0.74 -12.28
C TRP A 394 -1.63 0.59 -10.77
N LEU A 395 -2.17 1.58 -10.06
CA LEU A 395 -2.41 1.57 -8.63
C LEU A 395 -3.88 1.27 -8.35
N LEU A 396 -4.12 0.39 -7.38
CA LEU A 396 -5.45 0.04 -6.89
C LEU A 396 -5.52 0.32 -5.40
N LEU A 397 -6.17 1.42 -5.03
CA LEU A 397 -6.36 1.82 -3.64
C LEU A 397 -7.78 1.46 -3.20
N LEU A 398 -7.90 0.51 -2.29
CA LEU A 398 -9.13 0.27 -1.54
C LEU A 398 -9.13 1.13 -0.27
N ALA A 399 -10.14 1.97 -0.10
CA ALA A 399 -10.33 2.81 1.08
C ALA A 399 -11.75 2.69 1.62
N ARG A 400 -11.94 3.03 2.89
CA ARG A 400 -13.23 2.98 3.59
C ARG A 400 -13.64 4.38 4.01
N LYS A 401 -14.93 4.70 3.90
CA LYS A 401 -15.49 5.90 4.53
C LYS A 401 -15.60 5.67 6.03
N ASN A 402 -14.96 6.55 6.81
CA ASN A 402 -15.01 6.51 8.27
C ASN A 402 -16.41 6.72 8.79
#